data_AF-A0A9Q4EXV4-F1
#
_entry.id   AF-A0A9Q4EXV4-F1
#
_cell.length_a   1.000
_cell.length_b   1.000
_cell.length_c   1.000
_cell.angle_alpha   90.00
_cell.angle_beta   90.00
_cell.angle_gamma   90.00
#
_symmetry.space_group_name_H-M   'P 1'
#
loop_
_entity.id
_entity.type
_entity.pdbx_description
1 polymer ?
#
loop_
_entity_poly.entity_id
_entity_poly.type
_entity_poly.pdbx_seq_one_letter_code
_entity_poly.pdbx_strand_id
1 'polypeptide(L)'
;MVKYRPHRGMLSESIDGAKEFDTIDQMYDYILNDWNTGYDFFDREDLSISEDFGRDERINWKELRYVCTKRFGKDIYDVPQCIGYCSIE
;
A
#
# COMPACT_ATOMS: atom_id res chain seq x y z
N MET A 1 8.43 -12.24 -3.21
CA MET A 1 7.56 -12.06 -2.03
C MET A 1 7.35 -10.57 -1.81
N VAL A 2 6.15 -10.15 -1.43
CA VAL A 2 5.80 -8.73 -1.23
C VAL A 2 5.39 -8.55 0.22
N LYS A 3 6.12 -7.71 0.95
CA LYS A 3 5.72 -7.25 2.28
C LYS A 3 4.94 -5.96 2.12
N TYR A 4 3.82 -5.82 2.80
CA TYR A 4 2.97 -4.62 2.77
C TYR A 4 2.65 -4.18 4.19
N ARG A 5 2.56 -2.87 4.40
CA ARG A 5 2.00 -2.29 5.62
C ARG A 5 1.11 -1.09 5.28
N PRO A 6 -0.07 -0.96 5.88
CA PRO A 6 -0.95 0.18 5.65
C PRO A 6 -0.34 1.46 6.23
N HIS A 7 -0.59 2.60 5.58
CA HIS A 7 -0.24 3.90 6.14
C HIS A 7 -1.33 4.32 7.14
N ARG A 8 -1.21 3.86 8.40
CA ARG A 8 -2.15 4.19 9.48
C ARG A 8 -1.40 4.51 10.77
N GLY A 9 -1.81 5.58 11.44
CA GLY A 9 -1.34 5.93 12.78
C GLY A 9 0.19 6.04 12.90
N MET A 10 0.71 5.54 14.02
CA MET A 10 2.16 5.45 14.27
C MET A 10 2.79 4.27 13.54
N LEU A 11 4.13 4.28 13.43
CA LEU A 11 4.88 3.19 12.79
C LEU A 11 4.56 1.82 13.39
N SER A 12 4.40 1.71 14.71
CA SER A 12 4.02 0.46 15.38
C SER A 12 2.67 -0.07 14.89
N GLU A 13 1.64 0.79 14.82
CA GLU A 13 0.30 0.40 14.37
C GLU A 13 0.27 0.03 12.87
N SER A 14 1.13 0.67 12.08
CA SER A 14 1.38 0.33 10.68
C SER A 14 2.01 -1.06 10.56
N ILE A 15 3.04 -1.37 11.36
CA ILE A 15 3.70 -2.68 11.39
C ILE A 15 2.74 -3.78 11.87
N ASP A 16 1.90 -3.51 12.88
CA ASP A 16 0.91 -4.48 13.36
C ASP A 16 -0.10 -4.88 12.28
N GLY A 17 -0.28 -4.03 11.26
CA GLY A 17 -1.11 -4.31 10.09
C GLY A 17 -0.36 -4.94 8.92
N ALA A 18 0.94 -5.25 9.09
CA ALA A 18 1.75 -5.76 8.00
C ALA A 18 1.34 -7.17 7.57
N LYS A 19 1.43 -7.43 6.27
CA LYS A 19 1.13 -8.73 5.65
C LYS A 19 2.15 -9.06 4.58
N GLU A 20 2.27 -10.35 4.31
CA GLU A 20 3.14 -10.87 3.26
C GLU A 20 2.29 -11.56 2.18
N PHE A 21 2.73 -11.40 0.94
CA PHE A 21 2.06 -11.93 -0.25
C PHE A 21 3.09 -12.54 -1.20
N ASP A 22 2.68 -13.48 -2.04
CA ASP A 22 3.57 -14.04 -3.06
C ASP A 22 3.76 -13.07 -4.23
N THR A 23 2.71 -12.31 -4.57
CA THR A 23 2.66 -11.40 -5.72
C THR A 23 2.08 -10.03 -5.36
N ILE A 24 2.38 -9.03 -6.20
CA ILE A 24 1.75 -7.69 -6.12
C ILE A 24 0.24 -7.79 -6.32
N ASP A 25 -0.21 -8.69 -7.19
CA ASP A 25 -1.64 -8.87 -7.45
C ASP A 25 -2.40 -9.31 -6.20
N GLN A 26 -1.85 -10.24 -5.41
CA GLN A 26 -2.44 -10.65 -4.15
C GLN A 26 -2.47 -9.51 -3.12
N MET A 27 -1.42 -8.69 -3.07
CA MET A 27 -1.38 -7.50 -2.23
C MET A 27 -2.48 -6.49 -2.63
N TYR A 28 -2.66 -6.25 -3.93
CA TYR A 28 -3.71 -5.35 -4.42
C TYR A 28 -5.12 -5.89 -4.12
N ASP A 29 -5.36 -7.19 -4.30
CA ASP A 29 -6.65 -7.80 -3.92
C ASP A 29 -6.93 -7.62 -2.42
N TYR A 30 -5.91 -7.77 -1.58
CA TYR A 30 -6.04 -7.50 -0.15
C TYR A 30 -6.40 -6.03 0.13
N ILE A 31 -5.69 -5.08 -0.49
CA ILE A 31 -5.94 -3.64 -0.30
C ILE A 31 -7.35 -3.26 -0.74
N LEU A 32 -7.80 -3.75 -1.90
CA LEU A 32 -9.15 -3.47 -2.40
C LEU A 32 -10.22 -4.02 -1.45
N ASN A 33 -10.05 -5.25 -0.95
CA ASN A 33 -10.98 -5.82 0.01
C ASN A 33 -11.01 -5.04 1.34
N ASP A 34 -9.85 -4.60 1.85
CA ASP A 34 -9.74 -3.85 3.11
C ASP A 34 -10.39 -2.46 3.01
N TRP A 35 -10.10 -1.72 1.94
CA TRP A 35 -10.62 -0.37 1.76
C TRP A 35 -12.07 -0.34 1.29
N ASN A 36 -12.47 -1.23 0.36
CA ASN A 36 -13.79 -1.19 -0.25
C ASN A 36 -14.88 -1.92 0.55
N THR A 37 -14.64 -2.20 1.83
CA THR A 37 -15.65 -2.83 2.69
C THR A 37 -16.81 -1.87 2.96
N GLY A 38 -17.91 -2.02 2.21
CA GLY A 38 -19.15 -1.27 2.36
C GLY A 38 -19.26 0.00 1.49
N TYR A 39 -18.18 0.39 0.82
CA TYR A 39 -18.17 1.48 -0.15
C TYR A 39 -16.98 1.35 -1.09
N ASP A 40 -17.20 1.46 -2.40
CA ASP A 40 -16.12 1.36 -3.39
C ASP A 40 -15.35 2.69 -3.48
N PHE A 41 -14.17 2.76 -2.86
CA PHE A 41 -13.32 3.94 -2.90
C PHE A 41 -12.47 4.02 -4.17
N PHE A 42 -11.91 2.91 -4.61
CA PHE A 42 -11.04 2.87 -5.79
C PHE A 42 -10.94 1.47 -6.36
N ASP A 43 -10.53 1.38 -7.62
CA ASP A 43 -10.33 0.13 -8.34
C ASP A 43 -8.83 -0.18 -8.48
N ARG A 44 -8.53 -1.37 -8.98
CA ARG A 44 -7.15 -1.84 -9.17
C ARG A 44 -6.32 -0.89 -10.04
N GLU A 45 -6.94 -0.29 -11.06
CA GLU A 45 -6.31 0.64 -12.01
C GLU A 45 -6.01 2.02 -11.40
N ASP A 46 -6.54 2.29 -10.21
CA ASP A 46 -6.22 3.48 -9.45
C ASP A 46 -4.97 3.28 -8.58
N LEU A 47 -4.59 2.02 -8.31
CA LEU A 47 -3.42 1.66 -7.51
C LEU A 47 -2.12 1.74 -8.31
N SER A 48 -1.08 2.22 -7.63
CA SER A 48 0.27 2.29 -8.17
C SER A 48 1.31 2.05 -7.08
N ILE A 49 2.47 1.54 -7.48
CA ILE A 49 3.64 1.41 -6.62
C ILE A 49 4.70 2.39 -7.13
N SER A 50 5.33 3.14 -6.22
CA SER A 50 6.40 4.07 -6.57
C SER A 50 7.69 3.37 -7.00
N GLU A 51 8.66 4.18 -7.41
CA GLU A 51 10.06 3.75 -7.43
C GLU A 51 10.56 3.34 -6.03
N ASP A 52 11.74 2.72 -5.99
CA ASP A 52 12.40 2.32 -4.76
C ASP A 52 13.12 3.51 -4.12
N PHE A 53 12.79 3.80 -2.86
CA PHE A 53 13.43 4.82 -2.04
C PHE A 53 14.57 4.28 -1.16
N GLY A 54 14.96 3.03 -1.35
CA GLY A 54 16.03 2.35 -0.62
C GLY A 54 15.54 1.67 0.66
N ARG A 55 16.49 1.29 1.50
CA ARG A 55 16.25 0.48 2.69
C ARG A 55 15.48 1.24 3.78
N ASP A 56 14.44 0.63 4.37
CA ASP A 56 13.78 1.16 5.57
C ASP A 56 14.43 0.57 6.82
N GLU A 57 15.44 1.26 7.36
CA GLU A 57 16.22 0.85 8.54
C GLU A 57 15.37 0.73 9.82
N ARG A 58 14.21 1.39 9.88
CA ARG A 58 13.35 1.37 11.09
C ARG A 58 12.70 0.01 11.30
N ILE A 59 12.47 -0.73 10.21
CA ILE A 59 11.76 -2.01 10.18
C ILE A 59 12.53 -3.10 9.43
N ASN A 60 13.77 -2.81 9.04
CA ASN A 60 14.68 -3.71 8.33
C ASN A 60 14.09 -4.29 7.03
N TRP A 61 13.37 -3.47 6.26
CA TRP A 61 12.92 -3.84 4.91
C TRP A 61 13.98 -3.47 3.88
N LYS A 62 14.24 -4.35 2.91
CA LYS A 62 15.33 -4.19 1.93
C LYS A 62 15.14 -3.01 0.99
N GLU A 63 13.90 -2.79 0.58
CA GLU A 63 13.48 -1.64 -0.24
C GLU A 63 12.21 -1.02 0.34
N LEU A 64 11.98 0.25 -0.01
CA LEU A 64 10.84 1.04 0.43
C LEU A 64 10.16 1.61 -0.80
N ARG A 65 8.95 1.13 -1.07
CA ARG A 65 8.07 1.69 -2.10
C ARG A 65 6.77 2.14 -1.47
N TYR A 66 6.18 3.19 -2.03
CA TYR A 66 4.87 3.68 -1.64
C TYR A 66 3.81 2.96 -2.47
N VAL A 67 2.73 2.59 -1.81
CA VAL A 67 1.51 2.12 -2.46
C VAL A 67 0.53 3.28 -2.43
N CYS A 68 0.14 3.75 -3.61
CA CYS A 68 -0.67 4.95 -3.78
C CYS A 68 -1.96 4.66 -4.54
N THR A 69 -2.99 5.48 -4.30
CA THR A 69 -4.20 5.53 -5.12
C THR A 69 -4.38 6.91 -5.74
N LYS A 70 -4.83 6.98 -6.99
CA LYS A 70 -5.22 8.25 -7.64
C LYS A 70 -6.69 8.63 -7.41
N ARG A 71 -7.50 7.75 -6.81
CA ARG A 71 -8.93 7.98 -6.56
C ARG A 71 -9.31 7.61 -5.14
N PHE A 72 -10.25 8.36 -4.56
CA PHE A 72 -10.88 8.02 -3.30
C PHE A 72 -12.36 8.40 -3.34
N GLY A 73 -13.21 7.40 -3.54
CA GLY A 73 -14.63 7.56 -3.82
C GLY A 73 -14.85 8.36 -5.10
N LYS A 74 -15.36 9.59 -4.94
CA LYS A 74 -15.62 10.51 -6.05
C LYS A 74 -14.45 11.43 -6.37
N ASP A 75 -13.47 11.52 -5.48
CA ASP A 75 -12.34 12.43 -5.61
C ASP A 75 -11.24 11.77 -6.45
N ILE A 76 -10.79 12.46 -7.50
CA ILE A 76 -9.67 12.07 -8.34
C ILE A 76 -8.54 13.06 -8.10
N TYR A 77 -7.37 12.56 -7.72
CA TYR A 77 -6.22 13.37 -7.34
C TYR A 77 -5.23 13.49 -8.50
N ASP A 78 -4.75 14.70 -8.76
CA ASP A 78 -3.67 14.94 -9.73
C ASP A 78 -2.35 14.28 -9.30
N VAL A 79 -2.14 14.17 -7.99
CA VAL A 79 -1.01 13.49 -7.37
C VAL A 79 -1.53 12.29 -6.58
N PRO A 80 -1.11 11.05 -6.89
CA PRO A 80 -1.54 9.86 -6.16
C PRO A 80 -1.26 9.96 -4.65
N GLN A 81 -2.25 9.58 -3.84
CA GLN A 81 -2.18 9.63 -2.39
C GLN A 81 -1.64 8.32 -1.83
N CYS A 82 -0.66 8.39 -0.93
CA CYS A 82 -0.06 7.22 -0.30
C CYS A 82 -1.02 6.58 0.71
N ILE A 83 -1.32 5.30 0.54
CA ILE A 83 -2.18 4.50 1.42
C ILE A 83 -1.43 3.37 2.13
N GLY A 84 -0.18 3.14 1.75
CA GLY A 84 0.67 2.11 2.37
C GLY A 84 2.07 2.07 1.80
N TYR A 85 2.84 1.11 2.28
CA TYR A 85 4.22 0.90 1.90
C TYR A 85 4.44 -0.57 1.60
N CYS A 86 5.30 -0.88 0.63
CA CYS A 86 5.70 -2.25 0.34
C CYS A 86 7.21 -2.40 0.13
N SER A 87 7.69 -3.63 0.32
CA SER A 87 9.03 -4.10 -0.04
C SER A 87 8.86 -5.35 -0.89
N ILE A 88 9.45 -5.35 -2.09
CA ILE A 88 9.48 -6.51 -2.99
C ILE A 88 10.82 -7.20 -2.80
N GLU A 89 10.78 -8.46 -2.34
CA GLU A 89 11.95 -9.28 -2.02
C GLU A 89 12.00 -10.60 -2.79
#